data_AF-A0A5C6A442-F1
#
_entry.id   AF-A0A5C6A442-F1
#
_cell.length_a   1.000
_cell.length_b   1.000
_cell.length_c   1.000
_cell.angle_alpha   90.00
_cell.angle_beta   90.00
_cell.angle_gamma   90.00
#
_symmetry.space_group_name_H-M   'P 1'
#
loop_
_entity.id
_entity.type
_entity.pdbx_description
1 polymer ?
#
loop_
_entity_poly.entity_id
_entity_poly.type
_entity_poly.pdbx_seq_one_letter_code
_entity_poly.pdbx_strand_id
1 'polypeptide(L)'
;MNPSNLDFDSLLKDWSYAHGEVSARRAHGADGRPVLQLRIDLGVLQIEVAGRPDGTRPGGQDSYLEALRVEEATAGDDFELDDEHCSEIDREFVQYYHRRVAWLALREFDKVVADADHTLALMDFSSAYAPSDEWVEEHEQYRPFVLFHRTQAAALAELQRTDPEAAVLVIDDGVRTLREALADFSAIIGDDLGDDESLDFVDRLEELRRSILVEYDLKAPLSELLADAIAREQYELAAELRDRIARRSRLDSSRQA
;
A
#
# COMPACT_ATOMS: atom_id res chain seq x y z
N MET A 1 -23.15 -23.57 -34.79
CA MET A 1 -23.41 -22.34 -34.01
C MET A 1 -22.55 -21.25 -34.62
N ASN A 2 -23.12 -20.10 -34.99
CA ASN A 2 -22.29 -18.95 -35.32
C ASN A 2 -21.52 -18.56 -34.05
N PRO A 3 -20.19 -18.36 -34.09
CA PRO A 3 -19.48 -17.82 -32.94
C PRO A 3 -20.14 -16.51 -32.54
N SER A 4 -20.49 -16.40 -31.27
CA SER A 4 -21.09 -15.19 -30.71
C SER A 4 -20.17 -14.00 -30.95
N ASN A 5 -20.74 -12.84 -31.28
CA ASN A 5 -20.07 -11.55 -31.44
C ASN A 5 -19.60 -10.95 -30.09
N LEU A 6 -19.11 -11.81 -29.19
CA LEU A 6 -18.66 -11.53 -27.83
C LEU A 6 -17.13 -11.57 -27.77
N ASP A 7 -16.47 -11.13 -28.84
CA ASP A 7 -15.02 -10.94 -28.85
C ASP A 7 -14.66 -9.61 -28.18
N PHE A 8 -13.38 -9.49 -27.82
CA PHE A 8 -12.83 -8.27 -27.23
C PHE A 8 -12.14 -7.37 -28.26
N ASP A 9 -12.17 -7.66 -29.56
CA ASP A 9 -11.36 -6.95 -30.55
C ASP A 9 -11.70 -5.45 -30.56
N SER A 10 -12.98 -5.12 -30.48
CA SER A 10 -13.43 -3.72 -30.39
C SER A 10 -12.95 -3.01 -29.12
N LEU A 11 -12.91 -3.72 -27.99
CA LEU A 11 -12.45 -3.22 -26.71
C LEU A 11 -10.93 -2.99 -26.71
N LEU A 12 -10.18 -3.90 -27.33
CA LEU A 12 -8.72 -3.95 -27.29
C LEU A 12 -8.07 -3.10 -28.38
N LYS A 13 -8.77 -2.82 -29.48
CA LYS A 13 -8.24 -2.04 -30.62
C LYS A 13 -7.67 -0.69 -30.20
N ASP A 14 -8.36 0.00 -29.30
CA ASP A 14 -7.98 1.33 -28.80
C ASP A 14 -7.35 1.27 -27.39
N TRP A 15 -6.99 0.07 -26.93
CA TRP A 15 -6.41 -0.16 -25.60
C TRP A 15 -5.23 -1.14 -25.67
N SER A 16 -4.11 -0.65 -26.20
CA SER A 16 -2.88 -1.41 -26.35
C SER A 16 -2.30 -1.85 -25.00
N TYR A 17 -1.78 -3.08 -24.97
CA TYR A 17 -0.94 -3.55 -23.86
C TYR A 17 0.52 -3.22 -24.15
N ALA A 18 1.22 -2.67 -23.16
CA ALA A 18 2.67 -2.51 -23.18
C ALA A 18 3.25 -3.26 -21.98
N HIS A 19 4.22 -4.14 -22.26
CA HIS A 19 4.85 -4.93 -21.20
C HIS A 19 5.56 -4.01 -20.20
N GLY A 20 5.33 -4.25 -18.90
CA GLY A 20 5.87 -3.43 -17.82
C GLY A 20 5.08 -2.14 -17.52
N GLU A 21 4.12 -1.77 -18.36
CA GLU A 21 3.25 -0.62 -18.11
C GLU A 21 1.89 -1.06 -17.56
N VAL A 22 1.45 -0.40 -16.50
CA VAL A 22 0.10 -0.57 -15.96
C VAL A 22 -0.85 0.33 -16.74
N SER A 23 -1.79 -0.28 -17.46
CA SER A 23 -2.83 0.47 -18.17
C SER A 23 -4.19 0.23 -17.53
N ALA A 24 -4.73 1.28 -16.90
CA ALA A 24 -6.02 1.25 -16.21
C ALA A 24 -6.92 2.40 -16.66
N ARG A 25 -8.24 2.20 -16.56
CA ARG A 25 -9.25 3.25 -16.82
C ARG A 25 -10.49 3.05 -15.97
N ARG A 26 -11.25 4.14 -15.80
CA ARG A 26 -12.63 4.09 -15.31
C ARG A 26 -13.59 3.75 -16.45
N ALA A 27 -14.62 2.97 -16.13
CA ALA A 27 -15.73 2.67 -17.02
C ALA A 27 -17.03 2.58 -16.19
N HIS A 28 -18.13 2.23 -16.85
CA HIS A 28 -19.41 1.97 -16.19
C HIS A 28 -19.91 0.58 -16.60
N GLY A 29 -20.48 -0.15 -15.64
CA GLY A 29 -21.19 -1.40 -15.89
C GLY A 29 -22.47 -1.18 -16.71
N ALA A 30 -23.10 -2.27 -17.15
CA ALA A 30 -24.36 -2.20 -17.89
C ALA A 30 -25.51 -1.56 -17.09
N ASP A 31 -25.42 -1.60 -15.76
CA ASP A 31 -26.30 -0.98 -14.78
C ASP A 31 -25.90 0.47 -14.42
N GLY A 32 -24.85 1.00 -15.05
CA GLY A 32 -24.37 2.37 -14.85
C GLY A 32 -23.49 2.56 -13.61
N ARG A 33 -23.17 1.51 -12.86
CA ARG A 33 -22.27 1.63 -11.70
C ARG A 33 -20.82 1.85 -12.15
N PRO A 34 -20.03 2.66 -11.42
CA PRO A 34 -18.62 2.85 -11.76
C PRO A 34 -17.83 1.55 -11.58
N VAL A 35 -16.97 1.25 -12.55
CA VAL A 35 -16.02 0.13 -12.49
C VAL A 35 -14.64 0.60 -12.91
N LEU A 36 -13.63 -0.13 -12.47
CA LEU A 36 -12.28 -0.08 -13.01
C LEU A 36 -12.09 -1.14 -14.08
N GLN A 37 -11.29 -0.82 -15.08
CA GLN A 37 -10.78 -1.81 -16.01
C GLN A 37 -9.25 -1.74 -16.01
N LEU A 38 -8.61 -2.89 -15.90
CA LEU A 38 -7.15 -3.04 -15.94
C LEU A 38 -6.76 -3.93 -17.12
N ARG A 39 -5.82 -3.49 -17.95
CA ARG A 39 -5.24 -4.28 -19.02
C ARG A 39 -4.08 -5.10 -18.45
N ILE A 40 -4.15 -6.41 -18.62
CA ILE A 40 -3.07 -7.35 -18.31
C ILE A 40 -2.62 -8.06 -19.58
N ASP A 41 -1.54 -8.84 -19.49
CA ASP A 41 -1.12 -9.64 -20.63
C ASP A 41 -2.25 -10.59 -21.04
N LEU A 42 -2.55 -10.62 -22.34
CA LEU A 42 -3.64 -11.39 -22.97
C LEU A 42 -5.05 -11.23 -22.35
N GLY A 43 -5.28 -10.30 -21.42
CA GLY A 43 -6.57 -10.15 -20.73
C GLY A 43 -6.95 -8.75 -20.26
N VAL A 44 -8.21 -8.61 -19.87
CA VAL A 44 -8.75 -7.41 -19.23
C VAL A 44 -9.45 -7.85 -17.94
N LEU A 45 -9.15 -7.16 -16.85
CA LEU A 45 -9.89 -7.28 -15.61
C LEU A 45 -10.92 -6.16 -15.54
N GLN A 46 -12.14 -6.49 -15.09
CA GLN A 46 -13.12 -5.51 -14.65
C GLN A 46 -13.29 -5.66 -13.14
N ILE A 47 -13.21 -4.53 -12.43
CA ILE A 47 -12.98 -4.49 -10.99
C ILE A 47 -13.98 -3.50 -10.38
N GLU A 48 -14.65 -3.88 -9.29
CA GLU A 48 -15.49 -2.97 -8.52
C GLU A 48 -14.67 -1.86 -7.86
N VAL A 49 -15.21 -0.64 -7.87
CA VAL A 49 -14.55 0.50 -7.22
C VAL A 49 -14.76 0.54 -5.70
N ALA A 50 -15.71 -0.25 -5.18
CA ALA A 50 -16.09 -0.31 -3.77
C ALA A 50 -16.45 -1.76 -3.39
N GLY A 51 -16.28 -2.10 -2.12
CA GLY A 51 -16.43 -3.48 -1.64
C GLY A 51 -15.39 -4.42 -2.25
N ARG A 52 -15.72 -5.71 -2.34
CA ARG A 52 -14.82 -6.73 -2.87
C ARG A 52 -14.61 -6.51 -4.37
N PRO A 53 -13.36 -6.52 -4.88
CA PRO A 53 -13.06 -6.18 -6.28
C PRO A 53 -13.78 -7.01 -7.35
N ASP A 54 -14.23 -8.23 -7.04
CA ASP A 54 -15.02 -9.07 -7.95
C ASP A 54 -16.55 -8.87 -7.85
N GLY A 55 -17.00 -8.00 -6.95
CA GLY A 55 -18.41 -7.68 -6.72
C GLY A 55 -19.20 -8.73 -5.93
N THR A 56 -18.54 -9.77 -5.42
CA THR A 56 -19.17 -10.71 -4.50
C THR A 56 -19.27 -10.11 -3.09
N ARG A 57 -20.21 -10.63 -2.27
CA ARG A 57 -20.42 -10.21 -0.88
C ARG A 57 -20.35 -11.43 0.04
N PRO A 58 -19.15 -11.88 0.46
CA PRO A 58 -18.98 -13.06 1.30
C PRO A 58 -19.74 -12.88 2.62
N GLY A 59 -20.58 -13.83 3.00
CA GLY A 59 -21.44 -13.71 4.19
C GLY A 59 -22.35 -12.46 4.20
N GLY A 60 -22.59 -11.83 3.04
CA GLY A 60 -23.31 -10.56 2.93
C GLY A 60 -22.48 -9.31 3.27
N GLN A 61 -21.18 -9.45 3.54
CA GLN A 61 -20.25 -8.38 3.86
C GLN A 61 -19.57 -7.79 2.63
N ASP A 62 -18.91 -6.64 2.79
CA ASP A 62 -18.28 -5.91 1.70
C ASP A 62 -16.88 -6.43 1.35
N SER A 63 -16.29 -7.31 2.15
CA SER A 63 -15.00 -7.97 1.93
C SER A 63 -14.96 -9.32 2.65
N TYR A 64 -14.00 -10.15 2.32
CA TYR A 64 -13.77 -11.42 3.03
C TYR A 64 -13.27 -11.18 4.45
N LEU A 65 -12.40 -10.17 4.66
CA LEU A 65 -11.98 -9.76 6.01
C LEU A 65 -13.17 -9.47 6.94
N GLU A 66 -14.18 -8.74 6.46
CA GLU A 66 -15.36 -8.44 7.27
C GLU A 66 -16.23 -9.67 7.52
N ALA A 67 -16.29 -10.60 6.56
CA ALA A 67 -16.97 -11.89 6.77
C ALA A 67 -16.25 -12.73 7.85
N LEU A 68 -14.92 -12.82 7.77
CA LEU A 68 -14.09 -13.51 8.76
C LEU A 68 -14.26 -12.93 10.16
N ARG A 69 -14.29 -11.60 10.32
CA ARG A 69 -14.52 -10.95 11.61
C ARG A 69 -15.90 -11.27 12.21
N VAL A 70 -16.92 -11.43 11.38
CA VAL A 70 -18.26 -11.83 11.84
C VAL A 70 -18.27 -13.29 12.27
N GLU A 71 -17.56 -14.15 11.54
CA GLU A 71 -17.43 -15.56 11.86
C GLU A 71 -16.62 -15.78 13.15
N GLU A 72 -15.47 -15.12 13.28
CA GLU A 72 -14.64 -15.11 14.48
C GLU A 72 -15.43 -14.64 15.70
N ALA A 73 -16.19 -13.54 15.59
CA ALA A 73 -17.03 -13.06 16.68
C ALA A 73 -18.15 -14.05 17.08
N THR A 74 -18.53 -14.96 16.17
CA THR A 74 -19.54 -16.01 16.42
C THR A 74 -18.91 -17.27 17.00
N ALA A 75 -17.73 -17.65 16.53
CA ALA A 75 -16.99 -18.84 16.97
C ALA A 75 -16.29 -18.62 18.32
N GLY A 76 -15.77 -17.41 18.58
CA GLY A 76 -15.03 -17.05 19.79
C GLY A 76 -13.59 -17.58 19.78
N ASP A 77 -13.09 -17.93 20.97
CA ASP A 77 -11.67 -18.29 21.20
C ASP A 77 -11.18 -19.52 20.41
N ASP A 78 -12.09 -20.32 19.85
CA ASP A 78 -11.77 -21.53 19.07
C ASP A 78 -11.73 -21.27 17.55
N PHE A 79 -11.74 -20.00 17.11
CA PHE A 79 -11.67 -19.66 15.69
C PHE A 79 -10.25 -19.92 15.13
N GLU A 80 -10.18 -20.72 14.07
CA GLU A 80 -8.96 -20.99 13.31
C GLU A 80 -9.29 -20.95 11.81
N LEU A 81 -8.34 -20.53 10.99
CA LEU A 81 -8.51 -20.56 9.54
C LEU A 81 -8.40 -21.99 9.02
N ASP A 82 -9.38 -22.39 8.20
CA ASP A 82 -9.33 -23.63 7.43
C ASP A 82 -8.87 -23.39 5.98
N ASP A 83 -8.77 -24.47 5.20
CA ASP A 83 -8.30 -24.43 3.81
C ASP A 83 -9.17 -23.54 2.91
N GLU A 84 -10.49 -23.47 3.15
CA GLU A 84 -11.39 -22.61 2.37
C GLU A 84 -11.14 -21.14 2.72
N HIS A 85 -10.93 -20.84 4.01
CA HIS A 85 -10.55 -19.51 4.43
C HIS A 85 -9.23 -19.05 3.81
N CYS A 86 -8.18 -19.88 3.87
CA CYS A 86 -6.89 -19.56 3.26
C CYS A 86 -7.05 -19.27 1.76
N SER A 87 -7.80 -20.11 1.03
CA SER A 87 -8.00 -19.91 -0.41
C SER A 87 -8.72 -18.60 -0.75
N GLU A 88 -9.72 -18.21 0.04
CA GLU A 88 -10.45 -16.95 -0.20
C GLU A 88 -9.66 -15.71 0.26
N ILE A 89 -8.77 -15.85 1.25
CA ILE A 89 -7.79 -14.82 1.64
C ILE A 89 -6.81 -14.57 0.49
N ASP A 90 -6.20 -15.62 -0.07
CA ASP A 90 -5.27 -15.50 -1.22
C ASP A 90 -5.92 -14.79 -2.39
N ARG A 91 -7.17 -15.16 -2.66
CA ARG A 91 -7.97 -14.55 -3.71
C ARG A 91 -8.22 -13.08 -3.44
N GLU A 92 -8.54 -12.71 -2.21
CA GLU A 92 -8.74 -11.30 -1.82
C GLU A 92 -7.44 -10.49 -1.92
N PHE A 93 -6.29 -11.06 -1.53
CA PHE A 93 -4.99 -10.40 -1.71
C PHE A 93 -4.72 -10.04 -3.18
N VAL A 94 -4.90 -10.98 -4.10
CA VAL A 94 -4.70 -10.75 -5.53
C VAL A 94 -5.68 -9.72 -6.09
N GLN A 95 -6.94 -9.80 -5.66
CA GLN A 95 -8.00 -8.87 -6.07
C GLN A 95 -7.68 -7.42 -5.67
N TYR A 96 -7.31 -7.20 -4.40
CA TYR A 96 -6.95 -5.86 -3.90
C TYR A 96 -5.62 -5.39 -4.49
N TYR A 97 -4.67 -6.29 -4.78
CA TYR A 97 -3.45 -5.93 -5.51
C TYR A 97 -3.76 -5.33 -6.89
N HIS A 98 -4.57 -6.01 -7.70
CA HIS A 98 -4.94 -5.50 -9.02
C HIS A 98 -5.66 -4.15 -8.96
N ARG A 99 -6.58 -3.99 -8.00
CA ARG A 99 -7.29 -2.72 -7.82
C ARG A 99 -6.37 -1.60 -7.35
N ARG A 100 -5.48 -1.86 -6.39
CA ARG A 100 -4.47 -0.92 -5.90
C ARG A 100 -3.55 -0.43 -7.00
N VAL A 101 -3.05 -1.34 -7.85
CA VAL A 101 -2.21 -1.02 -9.01
C VAL A 101 -2.98 -0.18 -10.04
N ALA A 102 -4.25 -0.51 -10.29
CA ALA A 102 -5.10 0.31 -11.17
C ALA A 102 -5.32 1.72 -10.62
N TRP A 103 -5.54 1.88 -9.31
CA TRP A 103 -5.65 3.19 -8.68
C TRP A 103 -4.36 4.00 -8.76
N LEU A 104 -3.21 3.35 -8.60
CA LEU A 104 -1.91 4.00 -8.69
C LEU A 104 -1.68 4.56 -10.11
N ALA A 105 -1.98 3.78 -11.14
CA ALA A 105 -1.90 4.23 -12.54
C ALA A 105 -2.85 5.40 -12.86
N LEU A 106 -4.00 5.46 -12.17
CA LEU A 106 -4.96 6.56 -12.29
C LEU A 106 -4.66 7.76 -11.37
N ARG A 107 -3.59 7.68 -10.56
CA ARG A 107 -3.19 8.70 -9.58
C ARG A 107 -4.29 9.01 -8.55
N GLU A 108 -5.08 8.00 -8.20
CA GLU A 108 -6.15 8.06 -7.20
C GLU A 108 -5.59 7.60 -5.85
N PHE A 109 -4.64 8.37 -5.33
CA PHE A 109 -3.74 7.92 -4.27
C PHE A 109 -4.45 7.56 -2.95
N ASP A 110 -5.50 8.28 -2.58
CA ASP A 110 -6.29 7.93 -1.38
C ASP A 110 -6.91 6.53 -1.47
N LYS A 111 -7.27 6.09 -2.68
CA LYS A 111 -7.83 4.74 -2.90
C LYS A 111 -6.74 3.68 -2.87
N VAL A 112 -5.52 4.01 -3.31
CA VAL A 112 -4.34 3.14 -3.16
C VAL A 112 -4.05 2.90 -1.69
N VAL A 113 -4.07 3.96 -0.87
CA VAL A 113 -3.88 3.87 0.59
C VAL A 113 -4.97 3.01 1.22
N ALA A 114 -6.25 3.24 0.89
CA ALA A 114 -7.35 2.44 1.44
C ALA A 114 -7.25 0.94 1.08
N ASP A 115 -6.90 0.60 -0.16
CA ASP A 115 -6.71 -0.81 -0.57
C ASP A 115 -5.47 -1.44 0.09
N ALA A 116 -4.42 -0.65 0.34
CA ALA A 116 -3.24 -1.11 1.08
C ALA A 116 -3.55 -1.32 2.57
N ASP A 117 -4.26 -0.39 3.21
CA ASP A 117 -4.73 -0.52 4.60
C ASP A 117 -5.59 -1.76 4.79
N HIS A 118 -6.52 -2.02 3.86
CA HIS A 118 -7.33 -3.24 3.87
C HIS A 118 -6.46 -4.50 3.77
N THR A 119 -5.49 -4.51 2.85
CA THR A 119 -4.57 -5.64 2.67
C THR A 119 -3.76 -5.89 3.93
N LEU A 120 -3.20 -4.85 4.56
CA LEU A 120 -2.43 -4.98 5.80
C LEU A 120 -3.29 -5.48 6.95
N ALA A 121 -4.54 -4.99 7.06
CA ALA A 121 -5.47 -5.47 8.07
C ALA A 121 -5.86 -6.95 7.84
N LEU A 122 -5.94 -7.40 6.59
CA LEU A 122 -6.17 -8.81 6.26
C LEU A 122 -4.95 -9.66 6.60
N MET A 123 -3.73 -9.18 6.32
CA MET A 123 -2.48 -9.85 6.74
C MET A 123 -2.42 -9.98 8.27
N ASP A 124 -2.70 -8.90 9.02
CA ASP A 124 -2.71 -8.92 10.48
C ASP A 124 -3.73 -9.91 11.04
N PHE A 125 -4.93 -9.96 10.45
CA PHE A 125 -5.95 -10.93 10.83
C PHE A 125 -5.51 -12.35 10.50
N SER A 126 -5.06 -12.60 9.27
CA SER A 126 -4.73 -13.94 8.83
C SER A 126 -3.55 -14.52 9.61
N SER A 127 -2.55 -13.70 9.94
CA SER A 127 -1.39 -14.13 10.73
C SER A 127 -1.75 -14.46 12.19
N ALA A 128 -2.82 -13.87 12.74
CA ALA A 128 -3.28 -14.16 14.09
C ALA A 128 -4.03 -15.51 14.22
N TYR A 129 -4.63 -16.00 13.13
CA TYR A 129 -5.48 -17.20 13.12
C TYR A 129 -4.98 -18.27 12.12
N ALA A 130 -3.75 -18.13 11.63
CA ALA A 130 -3.18 -18.98 10.60
C ALA A 130 -3.10 -20.46 11.05
N PRO A 131 -3.28 -21.41 10.12
CA PRO A 131 -3.21 -22.84 10.45
C PRO A 131 -1.77 -23.32 10.72
N SER A 132 -0.76 -22.58 10.25
CA SER A 132 0.66 -22.89 10.45
C SER A 132 1.55 -21.66 10.27
N ASP A 133 2.74 -21.69 10.88
CA ASP A 133 3.78 -20.66 10.70
C ASP A 133 4.25 -20.58 9.24
N GLU A 134 4.28 -21.70 8.51
CA GLU A 134 4.65 -21.76 7.09
C GLU A 134 3.69 -20.92 6.22
N TRP A 135 2.38 -20.99 6.49
CA TRP A 135 1.41 -20.19 5.76
C TRP A 135 1.57 -18.68 6.05
N VAL A 136 1.92 -18.33 7.29
CA VAL A 136 2.24 -16.94 7.67
C VAL A 136 3.46 -16.44 6.88
N GLU A 137 4.54 -17.23 6.83
CA GLU A 137 5.77 -16.89 6.10
C GLU A 137 5.51 -16.64 4.61
N GLU A 138 4.69 -17.48 3.97
CA GLU A 138 4.34 -17.35 2.55
C GLU A 138 3.63 -16.03 2.22
N HIS A 139 2.92 -15.43 3.16
CA HIS A 139 2.16 -14.20 2.94
C HIS A 139 2.86 -12.95 3.47
N GLU A 140 3.49 -13.05 4.63
CA GLU A 140 4.20 -11.95 5.28
C GLU A 140 5.38 -11.43 4.44
N GLN A 141 5.97 -12.28 3.58
CA GLN A 141 7.00 -11.86 2.62
C GLN A 141 6.54 -10.72 1.68
N TYR A 142 5.22 -10.57 1.45
CA TYR A 142 4.66 -9.52 0.60
C TYR A 142 4.33 -8.22 1.36
N ARG A 143 4.35 -8.22 2.70
CA ARG A 143 4.04 -7.03 3.52
C ARG A 143 4.93 -5.82 3.18
N PRO A 144 6.26 -5.96 2.97
CA PRO A 144 7.11 -4.84 2.57
C PRO A 144 6.63 -4.14 1.30
N PHE A 145 6.17 -4.91 0.32
CA PHE A 145 5.66 -4.37 -0.94
C PHE A 145 4.33 -3.60 -0.78
N VAL A 146 3.44 -4.08 0.10
CA VAL A 146 2.20 -3.37 0.43
C VAL A 146 2.49 -2.04 1.14
N LEU A 147 3.39 -2.05 2.12
CA LEU A 147 3.85 -0.86 2.85
C LEU A 147 4.51 0.16 1.93
N PHE A 148 5.33 -0.30 0.97
CA PHE A 148 5.93 0.55 -0.05
C PHE A 148 4.87 1.29 -0.88
N HIS A 149 3.91 0.57 -1.47
CA HIS A 149 2.83 1.18 -2.26
C HIS A 149 1.98 2.14 -1.43
N ARG A 150 1.66 1.76 -0.20
CA ARG A 150 0.92 2.61 0.75
C ARG A 150 1.64 3.93 0.99
N THR A 151 2.92 3.87 1.34
CA THR A 151 3.75 5.03 1.68
C THR A 151 3.93 5.94 0.47
N GLN A 152 4.27 5.35 -0.68
CA GLN A 152 4.41 6.07 -1.94
C GLN A 152 3.12 6.82 -2.28
N ALA A 153 1.97 6.15 -2.23
CA ALA A 153 0.70 6.79 -2.54
C ALA A 153 0.32 7.87 -1.53
N ALA A 154 0.50 7.62 -0.23
CA ALA A 154 0.21 8.62 0.79
C ALA A 154 1.04 9.90 0.59
N ALA A 155 2.34 9.77 0.28
CA ALA A 155 3.20 10.92 -0.01
C ALA A 155 2.75 11.67 -1.28
N LEU A 156 2.40 10.94 -2.34
CA LEU A 156 1.89 11.52 -3.58
C LEU A 156 0.51 12.19 -3.40
N ALA A 157 -0.31 11.72 -2.46
CA ALA A 157 -1.58 12.34 -2.09
C ALA A 157 -1.35 13.70 -1.42
N GLU A 158 -0.38 13.80 -0.51
CA GLU A 158 0.00 15.09 0.11
C GLU A 158 0.54 16.09 -0.91
N LEU A 159 1.33 15.62 -1.89
CA LEU A 159 1.76 16.45 -3.01
C LEU A 159 0.58 16.95 -3.85
N GLN A 160 -0.44 16.12 -4.12
CA GLN A 160 -1.67 16.56 -4.79
C GLN A 160 -2.44 17.61 -3.98
N ARG A 161 -2.35 17.56 -2.65
CA ARG A 161 -2.91 18.57 -1.74
C ARG A 161 -2.04 19.82 -1.60
N THR A 162 -0.89 19.87 -2.29
CA THR A 162 0.07 20.97 -2.23
C THR A 162 0.75 21.09 -0.86
N ASP A 163 0.96 19.97 -0.17
CA ASP A 163 1.72 19.90 1.10
C ASP A 163 2.99 19.02 0.97
N PRO A 164 4.10 19.58 0.44
CA PRO A 164 5.34 18.83 0.26
C PRO A 164 6.06 18.49 1.57
N GLU A 165 5.85 19.29 2.63
CA GLU A 165 6.43 18.98 3.95
C GLU A 165 5.73 17.75 4.57
N ALA A 166 4.40 17.68 4.49
CA ALA A 166 3.66 16.49 4.91
C ALA A 166 4.07 15.26 4.09
N ALA A 167 4.28 15.40 2.77
CA ALA A 167 4.75 14.30 1.94
C ALA A 167 6.09 13.72 2.42
N VAL A 168 7.06 14.56 2.80
CA VAL A 168 8.34 14.10 3.36
C VAL A 168 8.15 13.38 4.69
N LEU A 169 7.31 13.90 5.59
CA LEU A 169 7.03 13.27 6.88
C LEU A 169 6.36 11.90 6.71
N VAL A 170 5.46 11.76 5.75
CA VAL A 170 4.83 10.47 5.41
C VAL A 170 5.88 9.47 4.92
N ILE A 171 6.84 9.89 4.10
CA ILE A 171 7.90 9.01 3.63
C ILE A 171 8.82 8.61 4.79
N ASP A 172 9.20 9.55 5.66
CA ASP A 172 10.04 9.26 6.83
C ASP A 172 9.42 8.19 7.73
N ASP A 173 8.13 8.33 8.04
CA ASP A 173 7.39 7.35 8.84
C ASP A 173 7.26 6.00 8.13
N GLY A 174 6.90 6.00 6.85
CA GLY A 174 6.74 4.78 6.07
C GLY A 174 8.05 4.02 5.87
N VAL A 175 9.18 4.72 5.69
CA VAL A 175 10.52 4.10 5.63
C VAL A 175 10.87 3.44 6.96
N ARG A 176 10.56 4.08 8.10
CA ARG A 176 10.77 3.48 9.42
C ARG A 176 9.95 2.19 9.57
N THR A 177 8.66 2.24 9.29
CA THR A 177 7.77 1.06 9.37
C THR A 177 8.19 -0.05 8.40
N LEU A 178 8.63 0.31 7.19
CA LEU A 178 9.13 -0.66 6.21
C LEU A 178 10.42 -1.34 6.68
N ARG A 179 11.36 -0.60 7.29
CA ARG A 179 12.57 -1.16 7.88
C ARG A 179 12.24 -2.11 9.04
N GLU A 180 11.28 -1.76 9.89
CA GLU A 180 10.77 -2.62 10.96
C GLU A 180 10.21 -3.93 10.38
N ALA A 181 9.31 -3.85 9.38
CA ALA A 181 8.73 -5.04 8.75
C ALA A 181 9.77 -5.94 8.06
N LEU A 182 10.77 -5.35 7.39
CA LEU A 182 11.87 -6.10 6.78
C LEU A 182 12.74 -6.80 7.83
N ALA A 183 13.00 -6.14 8.97
CA ALA A 183 13.77 -6.73 10.06
C ALA A 183 13.00 -7.88 10.74
N ASP A 184 11.70 -7.71 10.97
CA ASP A 184 10.84 -8.76 11.52
C ASP A 184 10.80 -9.97 10.59
N PHE A 185 10.63 -9.74 9.28
CA PHE A 185 10.66 -10.81 8.28
C PHE A 185 12.02 -11.52 8.22
N SER A 186 13.14 -10.77 8.20
CA SER A 186 14.49 -11.34 8.27
C SER A 186 14.70 -12.21 9.51
N ALA A 187 14.12 -11.83 10.65
CA ALA A 187 14.22 -12.61 11.87
C ALA A 187 13.47 -13.95 11.80
N ILE A 188 12.41 -14.03 10.98
CA ILE A 188 11.60 -15.24 10.77
C ILE A 188 12.30 -16.21 9.82
N ILE A 189 12.72 -15.73 8.64
CA ILE A 189 13.29 -16.60 7.59
C ILE A 189 14.83 -16.77 7.66
N GLY A 190 15.53 -15.99 8.49
CA GLY A 190 16.98 -16.00 8.64
C GLY A 190 17.75 -15.18 7.57
N ASP A 191 19.06 -15.39 7.48
CA ASP A 191 19.97 -14.76 6.47
C ASP A 191 19.71 -15.23 5.03
N ASP A 192 18.64 -16.00 4.78
CA ASP A 192 18.20 -16.44 3.44
C ASP A 192 17.25 -15.42 2.78
N LEU A 193 17.32 -14.16 3.23
CA LEU A 193 17.01 -13.03 2.37
C LEU A 193 18.07 -13.00 1.28
N GLY A 194 17.87 -13.79 0.23
CA GLY A 194 18.72 -13.72 -0.96
C GLY A 194 18.90 -12.25 -1.38
N ASP A 195 20.05 -11.95 -2.01
CA ASP A 195 20.36 -10.66 -2.63
C ASP A 195 19.35 -10.34 -3.77
N ASP A 196 18.08 -10.24 -3.45
CA ASP A 196 17.04 -9.90 -4.41
C ASP A 196 17.03 -8.38 -4.52
N GLU A 197 17.73 -7.91 -5.55
CA GLU A 197 17.70 -6.53 -6.05
C GLU A 197 16.25 -6.01 -6.25
N SER A 198 15.23 -6.87 -6.19
CA SER A 198 13.81 -6.53 -6.22
C SER A 198 13.25 -5.88 -4.94
N LEU A 199 13.93 -5.99 -3.78
CA LEU A 199 13.49 -5.41 -2.49
C LEU A 199 14.08 -4.03 -2.20
N ASP A 200 14.52 -3.29 -3.23
CA ASP A 200 14.87 -1.88 -3.10
C ASP A 200 13.63 -0.97 -2.95
N PHE A 201 12.82 -1.23 -1.92
CA PHE A 201 11.68 -0.37 -1.58
C PHE A 201 12.11 0.82 -0.75
N VAL A 202 13.09 0.61 0.14
CA VAL A 202 13.62 1.66 1.01
C VAL A 202 14.37 2.71 0.18
N ASP A 203 15.30 2.33 -0.71
CA ASP A 203 16.08 3.35 -1.43
C ASP A 203 15.21 4.07 -2.47
N ARG A 204 14.19 3.41 -3.04
CA ARG A 204 13.17 4.08 -3.87
C ARG A 204 12.36 5.12 -3.10
N LEU A 205 11.95 4.84 -1.86
CA LEU A 205 11.26 5.83 -1.02
C LEU A 205 12.20 6.98 -0.64
N GLU A 206 13.45 6.68 -0.31
CA GLU A 206 14.49 7.68 -0.02
C GLU A 206 14.86 8.51 -1.27
N GLU A 207 14.78 7.94 -2.48
CA GLU A 207 14.91 8.67 -3.74
C GLU A 207 13.72 9.60 -3.98
N LEU A 208 12.49 9.11 -3.81
CA LEU A 208 11.28 9.94 -3.88
C LEU A 208 11.34 11.09 -2.88
N ARG A 209 11.79 10.82 -1.67
CA ARG A 209 12.00 11.82 -0.63
C ARG A 209 13.00 12.89 -1.07
N ARG A 210 14.18 12.48 -1.55
CA ARG A 210 15.22 13.39 -2.05
C ARG A 210 14.73 14.24 -3.21
N SER A 211 13.96 13.67 -4.14
CA SER A 211 13.42 14.41 -5.27
C SER A 211 12.43 15.50 -4.82
N ILE A 212 11.56 15.21 -3.86
CA ILE A 212 10.63 16.19 -3.26
C ILE A 212 11.41 17.32 -2.57
N LEU A 213 12.42 16.99 -1.77
CA LEU A 213 13.23 18.01 -1.08
C LEU A 213 13.88 18.98 -2.06
N VAL A 214 14.42 18.46 -3.18
CA VAL A 214 15.06 19.26 -4.23
C VAL A 214 14.04 20.08 -5.02
N GLU A 215 12.93 19.47 -5.45
CA GLU A 215 11.93 20.11 -6.30
C GLU A 215 11.25 21.30 -5.59
N TYR A 216 11.01 21.18 -4.29
CA TYR A 216 10.30 22.19 -3.49
C TYR A 216 11.22 23.08 -2.64
N ASP A 217 12.55 23.00 -2.81
CA ASP A 217 13.56 23.71 -2.03
C ASP A 217 13.34 23.58 -0.51
N LEU A 218 12.91 22.39 -0.09
CA LEU A 218 12.68 22.10 1.31
C LEU A 218 14.02 21.79 1.99
N LYS A 219 14.21 22.37 3.17
CA LYS A 219 15.26 21.89 4.06
C LYS A 219 14.81 20.56 4.62
N ALA A 220 15.74 19.61 4.69
CA ALA A 220 15.57 18.38 5.45
C ALA A 220 14.91 18.69 6.81
N PRO A 221 13.96 17.85 7.28
CA PRO A 221 13.31 18.05 8.56
C PRO A 221 14.33 18.39 9.65
N LEU A 222 14.03 19.40 10.47
CA LEU A 222 14.96 19.85 11.50
C LEU A 222 15.38 18.70 12.45
N SER A 223 14.52 17.69 12.61
CA SER A 223 14.79 16.45 13.35
C SER A 223 15.85 15.57 12.69
N GLU A 224 15.86 15.46 11.37
CA GLU A 224 16.87 14.72 10.61
C GLU A 224 18.20 15.48 10.60
N LEU A 225 18.17 16.80 10.36
CA LEU A 225 19.35 17.65 10.50
C LEU A 225 19.93 17.54 11.91
N LEU A 226 19.08 17.44 12.93
CA LEU A 226 19.49 17.25 14.32
C LEU A 226 20.14 15.88 14.52
N ALA A 227 19.53 14.81 13.98
CA ALA A 227 20.06 13.46 14.08
C ALA A 227 21.43 13.32 13.37
N ASP A 228 21.57 13.88 12.17
CA ASP A 228 22.85 13.91 11.43
C ASP A 228 23.90 14.76 12.15
N ALA A 229 23.51 15.91 12.71
CA ALA A 229 24.40 16.72 13.54
C ALA A 229 24.89 15.98 14.79
N ILE A 230 24.03 15.19 15.44
CA ILE A 230 24.41 14.35 16.59
C ILE A 230 25.35 13.22 16.13
N ALA A 231 25.01 12.52 15.05
CA ALA A 231 25.81 11.41 14.52
C ALA A 231 27.21 11.85 14.07
N ARG A 232 27.35 13.10 13.60
CA ARG A 232 28.63 13.72 13.21
C ARG A 232 29.32 14.51 14.33
N GLU A 233 28.83 14.39 15.57
CA GLU A 233 29.34 15.07 16.76
C GLU A 233 29.38 16.61 16.65
N GLN A 234 28.51 17.19 15.82
CA GLN A 234 28.33 18.64 15.64
C GLN A 234 27.37 19.19 16.70
N TYR A 235 27.76 19.09 17.97
CA TYR A 235 26.88 19.37 19.11
C TYR A 235 26.33 20.82 19.17
N GLU A 236 27.07 21.80 18.65
CA GLU A 236 26.61 23.20 18.57
C GLU A 236 25.47 23.35 17.55
N LEU A 237 25.61 22.76 16.36
CA LEU A 237 24.56 22.71 15.35
C LEU A 237 23.33 21.92 15.86
N ALA A 238 23.55 20.80 16.55
CA ALA A 238 22.48 20.03 17.17
C ALA A 238 21.69 20.86 18.20
N ALA A 239 22.36 21.67 19.03
CA ALA A 239 21.69 22.56 19.98
C ALA A 239 20.81 23.61 19.26
N GLU A 240 21.32 24.25 18.20
CA GLU A 240 20.56 25.22 17.41
C GLU A 240 19.32 24.61 16.74
N LEU A 241 19.47 23.40 16.18
CA LEU A 241 18.40 22.67 15.52
C LEU A 241 17.32 22.26 16.54
N ARG A 242 17.70 21.82 17.75
CA ARG A 242 16.78 21.52 18.84
C ARG A 242 15.97 22.75 19.25
N ASP A 243 16.60 23.91 19.35
CA ASP A 243 15.94 25.17 19.68
C ASP A 243 14.97 25.62 18.59
N ARG A 244 15.31 25.41 17.32
CA ARG A 244 14.40 25.66 16.18
C ARG A 244 13.17 24.76 16.20
N ILE A 245 13.35 23.46 16.48
CA ILE A 245 12.23 22.50 16.63
C ILE A 245 11.30 22.95 17.76
N ALA A 246 11.85 23.29 18.92
CA ALA A 246 11.07 23.74 20.07
C ALA A 246 10.29 25.03 19.79
N ARG A 247 10.83 25.97 18.99
CA ARG A 247 10.11 27.19 18.59
C ARG A 247 8.96 26.89 17.64
N ARG A 248 9.14 25.99 16.68
CA ARG A 248 8.11 25.61 15.70
C ARG A 248 6.93 24.93 16.37
N SER A 249 7.20 23.96 17.25
CA SER A 249 6.16 23.27 18.04
C SER A 249 5.31 24.24 18.87
N ARG A 250 5.91 25.28 19.49
CA ARG A 250 5.16 26.30 20.23
C ARG A 250 4.26 27.18 19.33
N LEU A 251 4.71 27.47 18.11
CA LEU A 251 3.95 28.27 17.15
C LEU A 251 2.74 27.50 16.62
N ASP A 252 2.87 26.20 16.38
CA ASP A 252 1.78 25.34 15.93
C ASP A 252 0.74 25.12 17.03
N SER A 253 1.16 24.93 18.28
CA SER A 253 0.25 24.88 19.45
C SER A 253 -0.49 26.20 19.70
N SER A 254 0.08 27.34 19.29
CA SER A 254 -0.55 28.66 19.45
C SER A 254 -1.51 29.02 18.31
N ARG A 255 -1.49 28.28 17.19
CA ARG A 255 -2.40 28.45 16.05
C ARG A 255 -3.65 27.57 16.14
N GLN A 256 -3.61 26.53 16.97
CA GLN A 256 -4.74 25.63 17.24
C GLN A 256 -5.55 26.03 18.49
N ALA A 257 -5.18 27.12 19.17
CA ALA A 257 -5.88 27.71 20.33
C ALA A 257 -6.54 29.04 19.93
#